data_AF-A0A356TM81-F1
#
_entry.id   AF-A0A356TM81-F1
#
_cell.length_a   1.000
_cell.length_b   1.000
_cell.length_c   1.000
_cell.angle_alpha   90.00
_cell.angle_beta   90.00
_cell.angle_gamma   90.00
#
_symmetry.space_group_name_H-M   'P 1'
#
loop_
_entity.id
_entity.type
_entity.pdbx_description
1 polymer ?
#
loop_
_entity_poly.entity_id
_entity_poly.type
_entity_poly.pdbx_seq_one_letter_code
_entity_poly.pdbx_strand_id
1 'polypeptide(L)'
;MGVPENDIKALQHRVAALSQRIRELESAAEEAEETRQALALSEQRFRLAFQTSPDAISLTRAQDGMLVDVNGGFTEITGWTREEAIGATSVEMELWVDVETRRRMATEIEERGVVRNLEAQFRRKDGSILWGLFSARALMLDGELHLMSVARDIDAWRRAEREREELREALQEAQRLESIARLASGVAHDFN
;
A
#
# COMPACT_ATOMS: atom_id res chain seq x y z
N MET A 1 22.18 -46.50 -59.92
CA MET A 1 23.14 -45.56 -59.30
C MET A 1 22.85 -45.53 -57.82
N GLY A 2 23.66 -46.23 -57.01
CA GLY A 2 23.50 -46.23 -55.56
C GLY A 2 23.96 -44.90 -54.98
N VAL A 3 23.24 -44.39 -53.98
CA VAL A 3 23.67 -43.22 -53.21
C VAL A 3 25.04 -43.55 -52.60
N PRO A 4 26.06 -42.70 -52.75
CA PRO A 4 27.37 -42.91 -52.15
C PRO A 4 27.24 -43.12 -50.64
N GLU A 5 27.93 -44.12 -50.09
CA GLU A 5 27.86 -44.48 -48.67
C GLU A 5 28.21 -43.30 -47.73
N ASN A 6 29.05 -42.37 -48.22
CA ASN A 6 29.37 -41.11 -47.55
C ASN A 6 28.17 -40.16 -47.41
N ASP A 7 27.28 -40.11 -48.39
CA ASP A 7 26.09 -39.25 -48.35
C ASP A 7 25.05 -39.78 -47.35
N ILE A 8 24.95 -41.11 -47.21
CA ILE A 8 24.09 -41.75 -46.20
C ILE A 8 24.59 -41.45 -44.78
N LYS A 9 25.90 -41.60 -44.52
CA LYS A 9 26.50 -41.24 -43.21
C LYS A 9 26.33 -39.77 -42.87
N ALA A 10 26.55 -38.88 -43.84
CA ALA A 10 26.36 -37.44 -43.65
C ALA A 10 24.90 -37.10 -43.32
N LEU A 11 23.94 -37.73 -44.01
CA LEU A 11 22.51 -37.59 -43.72
C LEU A 11 22.14 -38.12 -42.33
N GLN A 12 22.63 -39.30 -41.94
CA GLN A 12 22.40 -39.87 -40.61
C GLN A 12 22.92 -38.95 -39.49
N HIS A 13 24.11 -38.38 -39.65
CA HIS A 13 24.67 -37.43 -38.70
C HIS A 13 23.83 -36.14 -38.61
N ARG A 14 23.36 -35.63 -39.75
CA ARG A 14 22.47 -34.45 -39.81
C ARG A 14 21.12 -34.71 -39.14
N VAL A 15 20.53 -35.88 -39.37
CA VAL A 15 19.27 -36.29 -38.72
C VAL A 15 19.46 -36.40 -37.21
N ALA A 16 20.55 -37.00 -36.74
CA ALA A 16 20.85 -37.10 -35.31
C ALA A 16 21.02 -35.70 -34.66
N ALA A 17 21.75 -34.80 -35.32
CA ALA A 17 21.95 -33.43 -34.86
C ALA A 17 20.64 -32.63 -34.81
N LEU A 18 19.78 -32.76 -35.83
CA LEU A 18 18.46 -32.10 -35.84
C LEU A 18 17.54 -32.66 -34.75
N SER A 19 17.50 -33.97 -34.57
CA SER A 19 16.70 -34.59 -33.49
C SER A 19 17.18 -34.17 -32.11
N GLN A 20 18.49 -33.99 -31.93
CA GLN A 20 19.03 -33.44 -30.69
C GLN A 20 18.62 -31.96 -30.51
N ARG A 21 18.70 -31.16 -31.58
CA ARG A 21 18.29 -29.75 -31.52
C ARG A 21 16.80 -29.57 -31.24
N ILE A 22 15.95 -30.44 -31.79
CA ILE A 22 14.51 -30.46 -31.49
C ILE A 22 14.28 -30.71 -30.00
N ARG A 23 14.94 -31.72 -29.41
CA ARG A 23 14.84 -31.99 -27.96
C ARG A 23 15.29 -30.82 -27.10
N GLU A 24 16.38 -30.15 -27.49
CA GLU A 24 16.86 -28.94 -26.78
C GLU A 24 15.84 -27.81 -26.84
N LEU A 25 15.23 -27.58 -28.00
CA LEU A 25 14.21 -26.54 -28.18
C LEU A 25 12.91 -26.86 -27.45
N GLU A 26 12.49 -28.13 -27.44
CA GLU A 26 11.31 -28.58 -26.69
C GLU A 26 11.51 -28.36 -25.19
N SER A 27 12.67 -28.74 -24.65
CA SER A 27 13.00 -28.51 -23.24
C SER A 27 13.06 -27.03 -22.89
N ALA A 28 13.65 -26.19 -23.75
CA ALA A 28 13.70 -24.74 -23.52
C ALA A 28 12.31 -24.09 -23.60
N ALA A 29 11.43 -24.59 -24.47
CA ALA A 29 10.05 -24.11 -24.58
C ALA A 29 9.22 -24.47 -23.35
N GLU A 30 9.42 -25.67 -22.79
CA GLU A 30 8.78 -26.10 -21.55
C GLU A 30 9.23 -25.24 -20.37
N GLU A 31 10.53 -25.01 -20.20
CA GLU A 31 11.08 -24.14 -19.14
C GLU A 31 10.60 -22.68 -19.29
N ALA A 32 10.54 -22.15 -20.51
CA ALA A 32 10.02 -20.81 -20.78
C ALA A 32 8.54 -20.69 -20.43
N GLU A 33 7.75 -21.72 -20.72
CA GLU A 33 6.33 -21.76 -20.40
C GLU A 33 6.10 -21.82 -18.88
N GLU A 34 6.82 -22.67 -18.16
CA GLU A 34 6.77 -22.73 -16.70
C GLU A 34 7.15 -21.39 -16.07
N THR A 35 8.23 -20.76 -16.55
CA THR A 35 8.68 -19.45 -16.09
C THR A 35 7.62 -18.38 -16.33
N ARG A 36 7.00 -18.38 -17.51
CA ARG A 36 5.92 -17.45 -17.89
C ARG A 36 4.69 -17.63 -17.01
N GLN A 37 4.30 -18.86 -16.73
CA GLN A 37 3.18 -19.18 -15.85
C GLN A 37 3.45 -18.75 -14.40
N ALA A 38 4.65 -19.02 -13.89
CA ALA A 38 5.06 -18.60 -12.55
C ALA A 38 5.06 -17.08 -12.41
N LEU A 39 5.57 -16.36 -13.42
CA LEU A 39 5.55 -14.90 -13.47
C LEU A 39 4.11 -14.37 -13.48
N ALA A 40 3.25 -14.87 -14.37
CA ALA A 40 1.86 -14.45 -14.48
C ALA A 40 1.08 -14.67 -13.16
N LEU A 41 1.31 -15.80 -12.49
CA LEU A 41 0.69 -16.10 -11.19
C LEU A 41 1.20 -15.15 -10.09
N SER A 42 2.49 -14.84 -10.08
CA SER A 42 3.09 -13.89 -9.13
C SER A 42 2.52 -12.48 -9.33
N GLU A 43 2.47 -12.01 -10.58
CA GLU A 43 1.89 -10.72 -10.95
C GLU A 43 0.41 -10.62 -10.58
N GLN A 44 -0.37 -11.68 -10.83
CA GLN A 44 -1.77 -11.74 -10.44
C GLN A 44 -1.94 -11.62 -8.92
N ARG A 45 -1.13 -12.34 -8.14
CA ARG A 45 -1.17 -12.29 -6.67
C ARG A 45 -0.81 -10.91 -6.15
N PHE A 46 0.26 -10.32 -6.66
CA PHE A 46 0.69 -8.97 -6.29
C PHE A 46 -0.39 -7.93 -6.63
N ARG A 47 -0.91 -7.97 -7.86
CA ARG A 47 -1.96 -7.06 -8.32
C ARG A 47 -3.21 -7.19 -7.46
N LEU A 48 -3.63 -8.41 -7.13
CA LEU A 48 -4.77 -8.64 -6.26
C LEU A 48 -4.52 -8.02 -4.88
N ALA A 49 -3.39 -8.33 -4.24
CA ALA A 49 -3.06 -7.80 -2.91
C ALA A 49 -3.00 -6.27 -2.88
N PHE A 50 -2.42 -5.65 -3.91
CA PHE A 50 -2.39 -4.20 -4.06
C PHE A 50 -3.80 -3.63 -4.18
N GLN A 51 -4.59 -4.14 -5.13
CA GLN A 51 -5.92 -3.63 -5.46
C GLN A 51 -6.95 -3.84 -4.34
N THR A 52 -6.87 -4.94 -3.59
CA THR A 52 -7.81 -5.25 -2.50
C THR A 52 -7.34 -4.77 -1.13
N SER A 53 -6.21 -4.08 -1.03
CA SER A 53 -5.78 -3.49 0.25
C SER A 53 -6.79 -2.43 0.69
N PRO A 54 -7.26 -2.46 1.96
CA PRO A 54 -8.18 -1.46 2.48
C PRO A 54 -7.50 -0.11 2.74
N ASP A 55 -6.17 -0.10 2.88
CA ASP A 55 -5.39 1.14 3.00
C ASP A 55 -5.28 1.81 1.63
N ALA A 56 -5.25 3.15 1.61
CA ALA A 56 -5.04 3.92 0.40
C ALA A 56 -3.57 3.83 0.01
N ILE A 57 -3.28 3.22 -1.14
CA ILE A 57 -1.93 3.09 -1.67
C ILE A 57 -1.82 3.87 -2.98
N SER A 58 -0.77 4.68 -3.07
CA SER A 58 -0.45 5.42 -4.30
C SER A 58 1.03 5.29 -4.63
N LEU A 59 1.33 5.27 -5.92
CA LEU A 59 2.66 5.43 -6.48
C LEU A 59 2.75 6.81 -7.11
N THR A 60 3.74 7.61 -6.69
CA THR A 60 3.92 8.97 -7.15
C THR A 60 5.31 9.14 -7.74
N ARG A 61 5.44 9.75 -8.92
CA ARG A 61 6.74 10.12 -9.47
C ARG A 61 7.34 11.24 -8.62
N ALA A 62 8.58 11.07 -8.16
CA ALA A 62 9.20 12.03 -7.26
C ALA A 62 9.54 13.37 -7.94
N GLN A 63 9.81 13.36 -9.24
CA GLN A 63 10.24 14.55 -10.00
C GLN A 63 9.18 15.66 -10.06
N ASP A 64 7.92 15.29 -10.27
CA ASP A 64 6.80 16.23 -10.52
C ASP A 64 5.63 16.02 -9.54
N GLY A 65 5.65 14.95 -8.75
CA GLY A 65 4.59 14.63 -7.80
C GLY A 65 3.34 14.03 -8.45
N MET A 66 3.42 13.59 -9.71
CA MET A 66 2.30 12.98 -10.41
C MET A 66 2.00 11.59 -9.86
N LEU A 67 0.72 11.28 -9.64
CA LEU A 67 0.28 9.93 -9.33
C LEU A 67 0.38 9.08 -10.59
N VAL A 68 1.20 8.03 -10.51
CA VAL A 68 1.44 7.05 -11.57
C VAL A 68 0.44 5.90 -11.46
N ASP A 69 0.14 5.48 -10.23
CA ASP A 69 -0.87 4.46 -9.97
C ASP A 69 -1.50 4.60 -8.59
N VAL A 70 -2.69 4.07 -8.44
CA VAL A 70 -3.45 4.00 -7.18
C VAL A 70 -4.19 2.67 -7.08
N ASN A 71 -4.44 2.21 -5.85
CA ASN A 71 -5.23 1.00 -5.62
C ASN A 71 -6.72 1.28 -5.38
N GLY A 72 -7.50 0.21 -5.20
CA GLY A 72 -8.91 0.30 -4.81
C GLY A 72 -9.12 1.05 -3.50
N GLY A 73 -8.32 0.77 -2.46
CA GLY A 73 -8.40 1.48 -1.17
C GLY A 73 -8.22 2.99 -1.29
N PHE A 74 -7.36 3.47 -2.19
CA PHE A 74 -7.22 4.91 -2.46
C PHE A 74 -8.51 5.50 -3.00
N THR A 75 -9.14 4.80 -3.94
CA THR A 75 -10.41 5.24 -4.53
C THR A 75 -11.52 5.27 -3.48
N GLU A 76 -11.63 4.22 -2.67
CA GLU A 76 -12.63 4.10 -1.61
C GLU A 76 -12.45 5.14 -0.51
N ILE A 77 -11.22 5.39 -0.05
CA ILE A 77 -10.93 6.32 1.04
C ILE A 77 -11.02 7.78 0.59
N THR A 78 -10.49 8.11 -0.59
CA THR A 78 -10.39 9.50 -1.05
C THR A 78 -11.59 9.96 -1.87
N GLY A 79 -12.35 9.03 -2.46
CA GLY A 79 -13.46 9.30 -3.37
C GLY A 79 -13.05 9.72 -4.78
N TRP A 80 -11.74 9.76 -5.08
CA TRP A 80 -11.23 10.00 -6.43
C TRP A 80 -11.13 8.70 -7.21
N THR A 81 -11.66 8.68 -8.43
CA THR A 81 -11.47 7.51 -9.31
C THR A 81 -10.02 7.41 -9.77
N ARG A 82 -9.59 6.21 -10.14
CA ARG A 82 -8.25 5.98 -10.69
C ARG A 82 -7.99 6.83 -11.93
N GLU A 83 -8.99 6.96 -12.80
CA GLU A 83 -8.92 7.72 -14.05
C GLU A 83 -8.74 9.23 -13.80
N GLU A 84 -9.28 9.75 -12.70
CA GLU A 84 -9.11 11.15 -12.30
C GLU A 84 -7.80 11.38 -11.55
N ALA A 85 -7.35 10.38 -10.79
CA ALA A 85 -6.16 10.49 -9.96
C ALA A 85 -4.86 10.36 -10.76
N ILE A 86 -4.80 9.43 -11.73
CA ILE A 86 -3.59 9.19 -12.51
C ILE A 86 -3.27 10.41 -13.38
N GLY A 87 -2.02 10.88 -13.31
CA GLY A 87 -1.54 12.07 -14.00
C GLY A 87 -1.80 13.38 -13.27
N ALA A 88 -2.62 13.38 -12.21
CA ALA A 88 -2.76 14.51 -11.30
C ALA A 88 -1.72 14.42 -10.17
N THR A 89 -1.49 15.54 -9.49
CA THR A 89 -0.67 15.63 -8.29
C THR A 89 -1.53 15.70 -7.03
N SER A 90 -0.97 15.30 -5.88
CA SER A 90 -1.67 15.44 -4.59
C SER A 90 -1.98 16.89 -4.20
N VAL A 91 -1.35 17.86 -4.87
CA VAL A 91 -1.60 19.30 -4.70
C VAL A 91 -2.81 19.73 -5.53
N GLU A 92 -2.88 19.34 -6.81
CA GLU A 92 -4.03 19.66 -7.68
C GLU A 92 -5.32 19.02 -7.17
N MET A 93 -5.23 17.83 -6.59
CA MET A 93 -6.35 17.14 -5.96
C MET A 93 -6.66 17.65 -4.55
N GLU A 94 -5.86 18.58 -4.02
CA GLU A 94 -5.94 19.13 -2.66
C GLU A 94 -6.04 18.07 -1.55
N LEU A 95 -5.34 16.93 -1.70
CA LEU A 95 -5.50 15.78 -0.79
C LEU A 95 -5.10 16.08 0.65
N TRP A 96 -4.21 17.04 0.88
CA TRP A 96 -3.73 17.40 2.21
C TRP A 96 -4.47 18.63 2.72
N VAL A 97 -5.07 18.54 3.91
CA VAL A 97 -5.71 19.69 4.54
C VAL A 97 -4.68 20.75 4.91
N ASP A 98 -3.56 20.31 5.50
CA ASP A 98 -2.44 21.17 5.84
C ASP A 98 -1.28 21.00 4.83
N VAL A 99 -1.07 22.04 4.04
CA VAL A 99 -0.01 22.11 3.03
C VAL A 99 1.38 22.13 3.67
N GLU A 100 1.52 22.67 4.89
CA GLU A 100 2.81 22.71 5.59
C GLU A 100 3.23 21.31 6.04
N THR A 101 2.30 20.52 6.59
CA THR A 101 2.54 19.10 6.89
C THR A 101 2.94 18.32 5.63
N ARG A 102 2.29 18.56 4.49
CA ARG A 102 2.68 17.94 3.21
C ARG A 102 4.10 18.33 2.79
N ARG A 103 4.47 19.61 2.93
CA ARG A 103 5.83 20.08 2.61
C ARG A 103 6.87 19.42 3.52
N ARG A 104 6.61 19.36 4.83
CA ARG A 104 7.51 18.69 5.79
C ARG A 104 7.70 17.21 5.46
N MET A 105 6.62 16.52 5.10
CA MET A 105 6.68 15.13 4.65
C MET A 105 7.58 14.98 3.41
N ALA A 106 7.43 15.86 2.41
CA ALA A 106 8.27 15.84 1.21
C ALA A 106 9.75 16.05 1.55
N THR A 107 10.08 17.03 2.40
CA THR A 107 11.45 17.27 2.86
C THR A 107 12.02 16.07 3.61
N GLU A 108 11.25 15.44 4.50
CA GLU A 108 11.73 14.26 5.24
C GLU A 108 11.99 13.06 4.30
N ILE A 109 11.16 12.89 3.27
CA ILE A 109 11.39 11.91 2.22
C ILE A 109 12.66 12.22 1.42
N GLU A 110 12.91 13.47 1.05
CA GLU A 110 14.12 13.87 0.33
C GLU A 110 15.38 13.62 1.16
N GLU A 111 15.35 13.91 2.46
CA GLU A 111 16.50 13.75 3.35
C GLU A 111 16.77 12.30 3.77
N ARG A 112 15.70 11.52 4.02
CA ARG A 112 15.80 10.20 4.66
C ARG A 112 15.31 9.04 3.80
N GLY A 113 14.65 9.33 2.69
CA GLY A 113 14.03 8.34 1.81
C GLY A 113 12.78 7.68 2.40
N VAL A 114 12.33 8.06 3.60
CA VAL A 114 11.20 7.43 4.28
C VAL A 114 10.54 8.36 5.30
N VAL A 115 9.20 8.31 5.36
CA VAL A 115 8.35 8.86 6.42
C VAL A 115 7.47 7.72 6.93
N ARG A 116 7.31 7.61 8.25
CA ARG A 116 6.49 6.56 8.87
C ARG A 116 5.50 7.14 9.86
N ASN A 117 4.28 6.63 9.84
CA ASN A 117 3.25 6.87 10.85
C ASN A 117 2.99 8.37 11.11
N LEU A 118 3.03 9.19 10.07
CA LEU A 118 2.66 10.60 10.15
C LEU A 118 1.14 10.70 10.22
N GLU A 119 0.60 11.08 11.38
CA GLU A 119 -0.81 11.45 11.48
C GLU A 119 -1.06 12.78 10.78
N ALA A 120 -1.94 12.79 9.79
CA ALA A 120 -2.32 13.98 9.04
C ALA A 120 -3.80 13.95 8.67
N GLN A 121 -4.34 15.11 8.34
CA GLN A 121 -5.69 15.24 7.83
C GLN A 121 -5.69 15.28 6.31
N PHE A 122 -6.53 14.44 5.72
CA PHE A 122 -6.71 14.33 4.28
C PHE A 122 -8.10 14.80 3.87
N ARG A 123 -8.18 15.46 2.73
CA ARG A 123 -9.44 15.92 2.13
C ARG A 123 -9.87 14.94 1.05
N ARG A 124 -11.10 14.45 1.15
CA ARG A 124 -11.75 13.65 0.11
C ARG A 124 -12.27 14.54 -1.01
N LYS A 125 -12.60 13.93 -2.15
CA LYS A 125 -13.18 14.63 -3.31
C LYS A 125 -14.47 15.41 -2.99
N ASP A 126 -15.29 14.90 -2.06
CA ASP A 126 -16.52 15.55 -1.59
C ASP A 126 -16.27 16.70 -0.60
N GLY A 127 -15.01 16.98 -0.26
CA GLY A 127 -14.59 17.99 0.71
C GLY A 127 -14.59 17.53 2.16
N SER A 128 -15.07 16.31 2.46
CA SER A 128 -14.99 15.75 3.81
C SER A 128 -13.54 15.48 4.22
N ILE A 129 -13.27 15.54 5.52
CA ILE A 129 -11.93 15.39 6.09
C ILE A 129 -11.87 14.09 6.89
N LEU A 130 -10.77 13.37 6.75
CA LEU A 130 -10.45 12.19 7.54
C LEU A 130 -9.07 12.30 8.19
N TRP A 131 -8.88 11.64 9.32
CA TRP A 131 -7.55 11.40 9.87
C TRP A 131 -6.91 10.18 9.21
N GLY A 132 -5.73 10.37 8.63
CA GLY A 132 -4.94 9.33 8.02
C GLY A 132 -3.62 9.12 8.75
N LEU A 133 -3.24 7.86 8.97
CA LEU A 133 -1.89 7.48 9.38
C LEU A 133 -1.07 7.20 8.10
N PHE A 134 -0.22 8.16 7.75
CA PHE A 134 0.51 8.19 6.48
C PHE A 134 1.94 7.67 6.63
N SER A 135 2.36 6.83 5.69
CA SER A 135 3.75 6.43 5.52
C SER A 135 4.12 6.49 4.04
N ALA A 136 5.35 6.90 3.74
CA ALA A 136 5.86 6.90 2.38
C ALA A 136 7.31 6.46 2.34
N ARG A 137 7.72 5.86 1.23
CA ARG A 137 9.11 5.46 0.99
C ARG A 137 9.50 5.76 -0.44
N ALA A 138 10.69 6.34 -0.60
CA ALA A 138 11.33 6.51 -1.89
C ALA A 138 11.91 5.17 -2.39
N LEU A 139 11.69 4.89 -3.68
CA LEU A 139 12.15 3.68 -4.36
C LEU A 139 12.48 3.98 -5.82
N MET A 140 13.40 3.20 -6.39
CA MET A 140 13.73 3.27 -7.81
C MET A 140 12.85 2.28 -8.58
N LEU A 141 12.15 2.75 -9.60
CA LEU A 141 11.36 1.95 -10.52
C LEU A 141 11.73 2.36 -11.96
N ASP A 142 12.16 1.40 -12.77
CA ASP A 142 12.61 1.62 -14.15
C ASP A 142 13.66 2.74 -14.33
N GLY A 143 14.52 2.92 -13.31
CA GLY A 143 15.55 3.97 -13.31
C GLY A 143 15.05 5.35 -12.90
N GLU A 144 13.77 5.50 -12.55
CA GLU A 144 13.15 6.73 -12.07
C GLU A 144 12.79 6.66 -10.58
N LEU A 145 13.00 7.77 -9.87
CA LEU A 145 12.66 7.88 -8.45
C LEU A 145 11.15 8.03 -8.26
N HIS A 146 10.57 7.17 -7.44
CA HIS A 146 9.16 7.14 -7.10
C HIS A 146 8.96 7.11 -5.59
N LEU A 147 7.77 7.52 -5.14
CA LEU A 147 7.30 7.41 -3.77
C LEU A 147 6.13 6.43 -3.73
N MET A 148 6.28 5.34 -2.98
CA MET A 148 5.13 4.51 -2.59
C MET A 148 4.61 5.02 -1.27
N SER A 149 3.35 5.45 -1.27
CA SER A 149 2.66 6.01 -0.12
C SER A 149 1.51 5.12 0.30
N VAL A 150 1.30 5.03 1.61
CA VAL A 150 0.20 4.30 2.23
C VAL A 150 -0.45 5.22 3.25
N ALA A 151 -1.76 5.40 3.17
CA ALA A 151 -2.56 6.11 4.15
C ALA A 151 -3.65 5.19 4.69
N ARG A 152 -3.64 4.98 6.00
CA ARG A 152 -4.70 4.25 6.70
C ARG A 152 -5.70 5.23 7.30
N ASP A 153 -6.98 5.05 7.03
CA ASP A 153 -8.03 5.77 7.75
C ASP A 153 -8.03 5.35 9.23
N ILE A 154 -7.82 6.31 10.12
CA ILE A 154 -7.77 6.10 11.57
C ILE A 154 -8.92 6.82 12.30
N ASP A 155 -9.94 7.31 11.59
CA ASP A 155 -11.06 8.02 12.22
C ASP A 155 -11.83 7.12 13.19
N ALA A 156 -12.08 5.86 12.81
CA ALA A 156 -12.76 4.90 13.67
C ALA A 156 -11.96 4.63 14.95
N TRP A 157 -10.65 4.47 14.82
CA TRP A 157 -9.75 4.28 15.95
C TRP A 157 -9.73 5.52 16.87
N ARG A 158 -9.61 6.72 16.29
CA ARG A 158 -9.64 7.98 17.05
C ARG A 158 -10.98 8.22 17.75
N ARG A 159 -12.11 7.84 17.14
CA ARG A 159 -13.43 7.93 17.79
C ARG A 159 -13.52 6.99 18.99
N ALA A 160 -13.13 5.73 18.81
CA ALA A 160 -13.14 4.76 19.90
C ALA A 160 -12.21 5.17 21.06
N GLU A 161 -11.05 5.75 20.74
CA GLU A 161 -10.11 6.23 21.76
C GLU A 161 -10.67 7.41 22.55
N ARG A 162 -11.33 8.37 21.88
CA ARG A 162 -11.99 9.50 22.56
C ARG A 162 -13.14 9.04 23.46
N GLU A 163 -14.02 8.18 22.94
CA GLU A 163 -15.15 7.63 23.72
C GLU A 163 -14.65 6.87 24.96
N ARG A 164 -13.57 6.10 24.81
CA ARG A 164 -12.94 5.39 25.93
C ARG A 164 -12.43 6.35 27.00
N GLU A 165 -11.83 7.47 26.61
CA GLU A 165 -11.29 8.45 27.55
C GLU A 165 -12.41 9.20 28.28
N GLU A 166 -13.46 9.62 27.55
CA GLU A 166 -14.64 10.25 28.14
C GLU A 166 -15.33 9.33 29.18
N LEU A 167 -15.48 8.04 28.86
CA LEU A 167 -16.05 7.06 29.79
C LEU A 167 -15.19 6.85 31.03
N ARG A 168 -13.86 6.92 30.90
CA ARG A 168 -12.94 6.80 32.05
C ARG A 168 -13.02 8.00 32.96
N GLU A 169 -13.04 9.20 32.41
CA GLU A 169 -13.18 10.42 33.20
C GLU A 169 -14.51 10.41 33.97
N ALA A 170 -15.61 10.03 33.30
CA ALA A 170 -16.91 9.89 33.94
C ALA A 170 -16.91 8.85 35.07
N LEU A 171 -16.27 7.69 34.88
CA LEU A 171 -16.16 6.66 35.91
C LEU A 171 -15.34 7.12 37.10
N GLN A 172 -14.20 7.79 36.87
CA GLN A 172 -13.37 8.32 37.95
C GLN A 172 -14.12 9.34 38.80
N GLU A 173 -14.92 10.21 38.19
CA GLU A 173 -15.70 11.20 38.91
C GLU A 173 -16.82 10.56 39.73
N ALA A 174 -17.53 9.58 39.18
CA ALA A 174 -18.54 8.82 39.91
C ALA A 174 -17.95 8.12 41.15
N GLN A 175 -16.78 7.49 41.02
CA GLN A 175 -16.08 6.83 42.12
C GLN A 175 -15.63 7.80 43.23
N ARG A 176 -15.22 9.03 42.85
CA ARG A 176 -14.87 10.09 43.82
C ARG A 176 -16.10 10.52 44.62
N LEU A 177 -17.21 10.81 43.93
CA LEU A 177 -18.45 11.22 44.57
C LEU A 177 -19.00 10.14 45.50
N GLU A 178 -18.96 8.86 45.09
CA GLU A 178 -19.34 7.72 45.94
C GLU A 178 -18.48 7.64 47.20
N SER A 179 -17.16 7.82 47.07
CA SER A 179 -16.23 7.80 48.21
C SER A 179 -16.51 8.92 49.20
N ILE A 180 -16.77 10.14 48.72
CA ILE A 180 -17.15 11.29 49.55
C ILE A 180 -18.48 11.02 50.26
N ALA A 181 -19.48 10.53 49.53
CA ALA A 181 -20.80 10.21 50.10
C ALA A 181 -20.70 9.14 51.20
N ARG A 182 -19.89 8.10 51.00
CA ARG A 182 -19.67 7.04 51.99
C ARG A 182 -19.00 7.57 53.26
N LEU A 183 -17.99 8.44 53.13
CA LEU A 183 -17.33 9.06 54.29
C LEU A 183 -18.29 9.96 55.06
N ALA A 184 -19.08 10.79 54.36
CA ALA A 184 -20.08 11.65 55.00
C ALA A 184 -21.14 10.84 55.76
N SER A 185 -21.59 9.71 55.20
CA SER A 185 -22.53 8.80 55.87
C SER A 185 -21.94 8.15 57.12
N GLY A 186 -20.64 7.79 57.12
CA GLY A 186 -19.95 7.23 58.28
C GLY A 186 -19.83 8.24 59.42
N VAL A 187 -19.44 9.48 59.11
CA VAL A 187 -19.35 10.56 60.10
C VAL A 187 -20.72 10.86 60.72
N ALA A 188 -21.81 10.86 59.95
CA ALA A 188 -23.15 11.09 60.48
C ALA A 188 -23.62 10.02 61.48
N HIS A 189 -23.11 8.78 61.38
CA HIS A 189 -23.44 7.71 62.31
C HIS A 189 -22.67 7.82 63.63
N ASP A 190 -21.48 8.43 63.65
CA ASP A 190 -20.66 8.61 64.86
C ASP A 190 -21.13 9.77 65.76
N PHE A 191 -22.09 10.58 65.30
CA PHE A 191 -22.66 11.73 66.03
C PHE A 191 -24.03 11.47 66.67
N ASN A 192 -24.55 10.23 66.64
CA ASN A 192 -25.77 9.79 67.35
C ASN A 192 -25.42 8.82 68.48
#